data_AF-A0A2S6CFF4-F1
#
_entry.id   AF-A0A2S6CFF4-F1
#
_cell.length_a   1.000
_cell.length_b   1.000
_cell.length_c   1.000
_cell.angle_alpha   90.00
_cell.angle_beta   90.00
_cell.angle_gamma   90.00
#
_symmetry.space_group_name_H-M   'P 1'
#
loop_
_entity.id
_entity.type
_entity.pdbx_description
1 polymer ?
#
loop_
_entity_poly.entity_id
_entity_poly.type
_entity_poly.pdbx_seq_one_letter_code
_entity_poly.pdbx_strand_id
1 'polypeptide(L)'
;MLLAHAKYDVREQLLHTHDIAVPITVETDARTGVSKPTRHLRFLLLSPSTVADGTLEATLERIQHFSFLTAEPSAIVFLLKPPRNTSFQSAKHFTGSAAEPGTDGVDGTLAFATLQAEMMNQADLPRIPILPLHGVDTLPTLLQSHAAKYANPKPDPTRSQTTSRDLMQLCTLRQPMQGFTANVLSDTFDNLHDMAQAMRGPTNAPASSSPTAIAAFALDILSQPIERWDEKGNVRMSSDDPTPQGRLKTLGRLVGQAETEAMVDFWREEKEL
;
A
#
# COMPACT_ATOMS: atom_id res chain seq x y z
N MET A 1 29.20 8.22 -10.52
CA MET A 1 30.52 7.97 -9.89
C MET A 1 30.59 8.62 -8.50
N LEU A 2 29.69 8.26 -7.57
CA LEU A 2 29.57 8.93 -6.24
C LEU A 2 29.49 7.97 -5.04
N LEU A 3 29.56 6.65 -5.24
CA LEU A 3 29.34 5.65 -4.16
C LEU A 3 30.59 4.84 -3.78
N ALA A 4 31.78 5.20 -4.27
CA ALA A 4 33.00 4.41 -4.06
C ALA A 4 33.64 4.53 -2.65
N HIS A 5 33.05 5.31 -1.73
CA HIS A 5 33.67 5.65 -0.45
C HIS A 5 33.13 4.91 0.78
N ALA A 6 32.33 3.85 0.59
CA ALA A 6 31.92 2.98 1.68
C ALA A 6 32.66 1.64 1.59
N LYS A 7 32.88 1.00 2.75
CA LYS A 7 33.60 -0.27 3.00
C LYS A 7 33.10 -1.51 2.21
N TYR A 8 32.18 -1.32 1.27
CA TYR A 8 31.56 -2.30 0.40
C TYR A 8 31.65 -1.78 -1.04
N ASP A 9 32.12 -2.60 -1.98
CA ASP A 9 32.13 -2.29 -3.41
C ASP A 9 30.68 -2.23 -3.93
N VAL A 10 30.05 -1.07 -3.77
CA VAL A 10 28.67 -0.82 -4.22
C VAL A 10 28.71 -0.68 -5.74
N ARG A 11 28.41 -1.77 -6.45
CA ARG A 11 28.34 -1.78 -7.91
C ARG A 11 26.92 -1.52 -8.38
N GLU A 12 26.75 -0.41 -9.08
CA GLU A 12 25.58 -0.14 -9.92
C GLU A 12 25.58 -1.17 -11.06
N GLN A 13 24.53 -1.97 -11.19
CA GLN A 13 24.36 -2.93 -12.29
C GLN A 13 23.13 -2.54 -13.12
N LEU A 14 23.29 -2.60 -14.46
CA LEU A 14 22.28 -2.43 -15.52
C LEU A 14 20.86 -2.02 -15.05
N LEU A 15 20.54 -0.75 -15.31
CA LEU A 15 19.33 0.07 -15.08
C LEU A 15 17.94 -0.58 -15.25
N HIS A 16 17.84 -1.82 -15.72
CA HIS A 16 16.57 -2.46 -16.05
C HIS A 16 16.01 -3.36 -14.95
N THR A 17 16.76 -3.61 -13.87
CA THR A 17 16.33 -4.60 -12.86
C THR A 17 16.43 -4.12 -11.41
N HIS A 18 17.54 -3.48 -11.00
CA HIS A 18 17.76 -2.96 -9.65
C HIS A 18 18.84 -1.88 -9.70
N ASP A 19 18.85 -0.96 -8.73
CA ASP A 19 19.75 0.21 -8.78
C ASP A 19 21.03 -0.02 -7.97
N ILE A 20 20.94 -0.77 -6.87
CA ILE A 20 22.09 -1.06 -6.00
C ILE A 20 22.07 -2.53 -5.53
N ALA A 21 23.22 -3.18 -5.56
CA ALA A 21 23.44 -4.49 -4.93
C ALA A 21 24.49 -4.39 -3.81
N VAL A 22 24.13 -4.82 -2.59
CA VAL A 22 25.04 -4.86 -1.43
C VAL A 22 25.29 -6.32 -1.05
N PRO A 23 26.55 -6.79 -1.01
CA PRO A 23 26.83 -8.18 -0.63
C PRO A 23 26.51 -8.43 0.84
N ILE A 24 25.75 -9.48 1.13
CA ILE A 24 25.37 -9.90 2.49
C ILE A 24 26.23 -11.08 2.95
N THR A 25 26.50 -12.02 2.05
CA THR A 25 27.30 -13.21 2.34
C THR A 25 28.50 -13.22 1.41
N VAL A 26 29.67 -13.43 1.99
CA VAL A 26 30.94 -13.54 1.28
C VAL A 26 31.53 -14.88 1.62
N GLU A 27 31.76 -15.70 0.60
CA GLU A 27 32.42 -16.99 0.74
C GLU A 27 33.86 -16.85 0.28
N THR A 28 34.80 -17.31 1.11
CA THR A 28 36.22 -17.31 0.76
C THR A 28 36.59 -18.68 0.25
N ASP A 29 37.03 -18.74 -1.01
CA ASP A 29 37.50 -19.99 -1.60
C ASP A 29 38.75 -20.48 -0.86
N ALA A 30 38.64 -21.66 -0.24
CA ALA A 30 39.70 -22.26 0.57
C ALA A 30 40.99 -22.56 -0.22
N ARG A 31 40.93 -22.64 -1.55
CA ARG A 31 42.08 -22.94 -2.41
C ARG A 31 42.80 -21.71 -2.93
N THR A 32 42.06 -20.64 -3.19
CA THR A 32 42.60 -19.42 -3.81
C THR A 32 42.71 -18.25 -2.82
N GLY A 33 42.06 -18.33 -1.67
CA GLY A 33 41.97 -17.25 -0.69
C GLY A 33 41.12 -16.07 -1.17
N VAL A 34 40.48 -16.19 -2.34
CA VAL A 34 39.67 -15.11 -2.93
C VAL A 34 38.28 -15.12 -2.32
N SER A 35 37.90 -13.98 -1.75
CA SER A 35 36.56 -13.75 -1.23
C SER A 35 35.61 -13.35 -2.36
N LYS A 36 34.54 -14.11 -2.55
CA LYS A 36 33.50 -13.83 -3.55
C LYS A 36 32.14 -13.66 -2.86
N PRO A 37 31.38 -12.59 -3.18
CA PRO A 37 30.04 -12.45 -2.65
C PRO A 37 29.10 -13.50 -3.27
N THR A 38 28.37 -14.22 -2.41
CA THR A 38 27.45 -15.30 -2.80
C THR A 38 25.99 -14.91 -2.69
N ARG A 39 25.67 -13.91 -1.86
CA ARG A 39 24.32 -13.36 -1.72
C ARG A 39 24.34 -11.85 -1.67
N HIS A 40 23.36 -11.22 -2.32
CA HIS A 40 23.22 -9.77 -2.37
C HIS A 40 21.86 -9.32 -1.81
N LEU A 41 21.84 -8.13 -1.23
CA LEU A 41 20.65 -7.36 -0.93
C LEU A 41 20.48 -6.35 -2.05
N ARG A 42 19.35 -6.39 -2.73
CA ARG A 42 19.09 -5.52 -3.88
C ARG A 42 18.18 -4.37 -3.46
N PHE A 43 18.50 -3.19 -3.95
CA PHE A 43 17.74 -1.99 -3.67
C PHE A 43 17.26 -1.34 -4.96
N LEU A 44 15.99 -0.93 -4.94
CA LEU A 44 15.38 -0.06 -5.95
C LEU A 44 15.36 1.37 -5.40
N LEU A 45 15.89 2.33 -6.13
CA LEU A 45 15.89 3.74 -5.74
C LEU A 45 14.71 4.44 -6.41
N LEU A 46 13.85 5.02 -5.58
CA LEU A 46 12.69 5.81 -6.01
C LEU A 46 12.80 7.23 -5.45
N SER A 47 12.12 8.16 -6.11
CA SER A 47 12.08 9.57 -5.72
C SER A 47 10.69 10.14 -6.00
N PRO A 48 10.35 11.34 -5.54
CA PRO A 48 8.99 11.84 -5.71
C PRO A 48 8.57 11.97 -7.17
N SER A 49 9.54 12.17 -8.09
CA SER A 49 9.27 12.20 -9.53
C SER A 49 8.89 10.85 -10.13
N THR A 50 9.17 9.72 -9.47
CA THR A 50 8.71 8.40 -9.95
C THR A 50 7.24 8.16 -9.62
N VAL A 51 6.69 8.89 -8.65
CA VAL A 51 5.28 8.82 -8.22
C VAL A 51 4.49 10.01 -8.78
N ALA A 52 5.07 10.82 -9.67
CA ALA A 52 4.37 11.93 -10.29
C ALA A 52 3.26 11.42 -11.22
N ASP A 53 2.28 12.29 -11.48
CA ASP A 53 1.14 11.96 -12.36
C ASP A 53 1.65 11.46 -13.73
N GLY A 54 1.20 10.26 -14.10
CA GLY A 54 1.57 9.59 -15.35
C GLY A 54 2.79 8.66 -15.29
N THR A 55 3.54 8.62 -14.18
CA THR A 55 4.69 7.68 -14.02
C THR A 55 4.47 6.61 -12.95
N LEU A 56 3.42 6.75 -12.15
CA LEU A 56 3.10 5.84 -11.05
C LEU A 56 2.87 4.40 -11.53
N GLU A 57 2.06 4.19 -12.57
CA GLU A 57 1.75 2.85 -13.09
C GLU A 57 3.02 2.13 -13.58
N ALA A 58 3.84 2.80 -14.38
CA ALA A 58 5.14 2.28 -14.82
C ALA A 58 6.09 1.98 -13.64
N THR A 59 6.00 2.75 -12.55
CA THR A 59 6.78 2.51 -11.33
C THR A 59 6.29 1.27 -10.60
N LEU A 60 4.98 1.03 -10.52
CA LEU A 60 4.40 -0.19 -9.95
C LEU A 60 4.79 -1.42 -10.77
N GLU A 61 4.71 -1.35 -12.10
CA GLU A 61 5.20 -2.42 -12.99
C GLU A 61 6.69 -2.71 -12.78
N ARG A 62 7.51 -1.66 -12.63
CA ARG A 62 8.94 -1.81 -12.33
C ARG A 62 9.17 -2.48 -10.98
N ILE A 63 8.40 -2.14 -9.95
CA ILE A 63 8.47 -2.77 -8.62
C ILE A 63 8.05 -4.24 -8.71
N GLN A 64 6.99 -4.54 -9.44
CA GLN A 64 6.50 -5.89 -9.65
C GLN A 64 7.55 -6.74 -10.35
N HIS A 65 8.11 -6.24 -11.46
CA HIS A 65 9.18 -6.91 -12.19
C HIS A 65 10.42 -7.12 -11.32
N PHE A 66 10.84 -6.08 -10.57
CA PHE A 66 11.94 -6.17 -9.61
C PHE A 66 11.71 -7.29 -8.59
N SER A 67 10.47 -7.48 -8.15
CA SER A 67 10.15 -8.52 -7.18
C SER A 67 10.25 -9.95 -7.74
N PHE A 68 9.93 -10.15 -9.02
CA PHE A 68 9.98 -11.46 -9.67
C PHE A 68 11.38 -11.86 -10.15
N LEU A 69 12.25 -10.87 -10.40
CA LEU A 69 13.59 -11.10 -10.92
C LEU A 69 14.56 -11.74 -9.91
N THR A 70 14.22 -11.75 -8.63
CA THR A 70 15.18 -12.09 -7.57
C THR A 70 14.51 -12.83 -6.43
N ALA A 71 14.98 -14.06 -6.16
CA ALA A 71 14.72 -14.75 -4.90
C ALA A 71 15.61 -14.24 -3.75
N GLU A 72 16.46 -13.24 -4.01
CA GLU A 72 17.29 -12.58 -3.03
C GLU A 72 16.49 -11.52 -2.26
N PRO A 73 16.89 -11.18 -1.02
CA PRO A 73 16.21 -10.13 -0.28
C PRO A 73 16.29 -8.80 -1.04
N SER A 74 15.21 -8.05 -1.01
CA SER A 74 15.06 -6.78 -1.71
C SER A 74 14.45 -5.71 -0.82
N ALA A 75 14.73 -4.44 -1.14
CA ALA A 75 14.13 -3.29 -0.51
C ALA A 75 14.00 -2.14 -1.50
N ILE A 76 13.07 -1.22 -1.23
CA ILE A 76 12.94 0.03 -1.97
C ILE A 76 13.50 1.14 -1.08
N VAL A 77 14.31 2.04 -1.62
CA VAL A 77 14.75 3.26 -0.94
C VAL A 77 14.04 4.43 -1.59
N PHE A 78 13.29 5.19 -0.81
CA PHE A 78 12.49 6.30 -1.32
C PHE A 78 13.04 7.63 -0.83
N LEU A 79 13.44 8.51 -1.74
CA LEU A 79 13.99 9.82 -1.41
C LEU A 79 12.88 10.81 -1.05
N LEU A 80 12.81 11.22 0.22
CA LEU A 80 11.82 12.19 0.71
C LEU A 80 12.15 13.64 0.34
N LYS A 81 13.45 13.97 0.30
CA LYS A 81 13.93 15.33 -0.04
C LYS A 81 14.90 15.24 -1.19
N PRO A 82 14.42 15.27 -2.44
CA PRO A 82 15.31 15.37 -3.58
C PRO A 82 16.13 16.67 -3.50
N PRO A 83 17.44 16.63 -3.81
CA PRO A 83 18.24 17.84 -3.87
C PRO A 83 17.64 18.79 -4.89
N ARG A 84 17.45 20.06 -4.51
CA ARG A 84 16.65 21.02 -5.28
C ARG A 84 17.18 21.33 -6.68
N ASN A 85 18.41 20.93 -7.04
CA ASN A 85 19.03 21.27 -8.32
C ASN A 85 19.88 20.11 -8.87
N THR A 86 19.30 19.24 -9.71
CA THR A 86 20.06 18.52 -10.76
C THR A 86 19.31 18.40 -12.08
N SER A 87 18.09 18.95 -12.20
CA SER A 87 17.55 19.18 -13.53
C SER A 87 18.41 20.27 -14.18
N PHE A 88 19.01 19.93 -15.32
CA PHE A 88 19.63 20.89 -16.20
C PHE A 88 18.52 21.85 -16.65
N GLN A 89 18.31 22.93 -15.90
CA GLN A 89 17.33 23.94 -16.24
C GLN A 89 17.82 24.64 -17.51
N SER A 90 17.19 24.32 -18.63
CA SER A 90 17.44 24.97 -19.91
C SER A 90 17.35 26.48 -19.73
N ALA A 91 18.29 27.22 -20.34
CA ALA A 91 18.48 28.66 -20.20
C ALA A 91 17.25 29.55 -20.49
N LYS A 92 16.13 28.96 -20.96
CA LYS A 92 14.84 29.63 -21.11
C LYS A 92 14.20 30.08 -19.78
N HIS A 93 14.51 29.46 -18.65
CA HIS A 93 13.88 29.81 -17.36
C HIS A 93 14.51 31.01 -16.62
N PHE A 94 15.64 31.56 -17.10
CA PHE A 94 16.32 32.67 -16.43
C PHE A 94 15.73 34.07 -16.71
N THR A 95 14.75 34.21 -17.61
CA THR A 95 14.22 35.54 -18.00
C THR A 95 12.91 35.93 -17.34
N GLY A 96 12.40 35.18 -16.36
CA GLY A 96 11.20 35.60 -15.65
C GLY A 96 10.90 34.79 -14.40
N SER A 97 11.54 35.13 -13.28
CA SER A 97 10.84 35.34 -12.01
C SER A 97 11.85 35.74 -10.92
N ALA A 98 11.91 37.04 -10.66
CA ALA A 98 12.47 37.59 -9.43
C ALA A 98 11.30 37.96 -8.52
N ALA A 99 10.61 36.97 -7.97
CA ALA A 99 9.68 37.12 -6.85
C ALA A 99 9.27 35.72 -6.33
N GLU A 100 9.16 35.62 -5.00
CA GLU A 100 8.61 34.52 -4.17
C GLU A 100 9.54 33.37 -3.74
N PRO A 101 9.80 33.23 -2.42
CA PRO A 101 10.35 32.03 -1.80
C PRO A 101 9.21 31.15 -1.26
N GLY A 102 8.77 30.13 -2.01
CA GLY A 102 7.79 29.19 -1.49
C GLY A 102 7.30 28.17 -2.50
N THR A 103 7.45 26.89 -2.16
CA THR A 103 6.65 25.74 -2.64
C THR A 103 6.54 25.53 -4.17
N ASP A 104 7.46 24.75 -4.75
CA ASP A 104 7.14 23.95 -5.95
C ASP A 104 8.12 22.76 -6.12
N GLY A 105 8.31 22.03 -5.03
CA GLY A 105 8.93 20.71 -5.06
C GLY A 105 7.88 19.70 -4.60
N VAL A 106 7.58 18.69 -5.42
CA VAL A 106 6.68 17.58 -5.08
C VAL A 106 6.99 17.12 -3.65
N ASP A 107 5.98 17.19 -2.76
CA ASP A 107 6.14 16.80 -1.37
C ASP A 107 6.49 15.31 -1.33
N GLY A 108 7.76 15.00 -1.02
CA GLY A 108 8.24 13.63 -1.02
C GLY A 108 7.61 12.77 0.08
N THR A 109 7.09 13.38 1.15
CA THR A 109 6.30 12.65 2.15
C THR A 109 4.95 12.23 1.58
N LEU A 110 4.27 13.14 0.87
CA LEU A 110 3.02 12.82 0.18
C LEU A 110 3.24 11.75 -0.88
N ALA A 111 4.27 11.90 -1.74
CA ALA A 111 4.60 10.92 -2.76
C ALA A 111 4.95 9.53 -2.18
N PHE A 112 5.66 9.50 -1.04
CA PHE A 112 5.93 8.27 -0.30
C PHE A 112 4.63 7.61 0.18
N ALA A 113 3.72 8.39 0.78
CA ALA A 113 2.45 7.89 1.28
C ALA A 113 1.55 7.37 0.14
N THR A 114 1.51 8.09 -0.98
CA THR A 114 0.80 7.66 -2.19
C THR A 114 1.35 6.33 -2.70
N LEU A 115 2.67 6.20 -2.88
CA LEU A 115 3.27 4.94 -3.30
C LEU A 115 2.94 3.79 -2.33
N GLN A 116 3.02 4.05 -1.02
CA GLN A 116 2.72 3.05 -0.02
C GLN A 116 1.26 2.60 -0.07
N ALA A 117 0.32 3.53 -0.25
CA ALA A 117 -1.10 3.21 -0.41
C ALA A 117 -1.36 2.37 -1.66
N GLU A 118 -0.77 2.75 -2.80
CA GLU A 118 -0.92 2.02 -4.05
C GLU A 118 -0.34 0.61 -3.99
N MET A 119 0.84 0.46 -3.39
CA MET A 119 1.43 -0.86 -3.16
C MET A 119 0.58 -1.74 -2.22
N MET A 120 -0.14 -1.15 -1.27
CA MET A 120 -1.05 -1.88 -0.38
C MET A 120 -2.34 -2.32 -1.08
N ASN A 121 -2.77 -1.60 -2.12
CA ASN A 121 -3.96 -1.94 -2.89
C ASN A 121 -3.71 -3.09 -3.89
N GLN A 122 -2.45 -3.36 -4.25
CA GLN A 122 -2.10 -4.45 -5.16
C GLN A 122 -1.80 -5.74 -4.40
N ALA A 123 -2.73 -6.69 -4.46
CA ALA A 123 -2.56 -8.03 -3.85
C ALA A 123 -1.40 -8.83 -4.47
N ASP A 124 -1.05 -8.55 -5.73
CA ASP A 124 -0.02 -9.27 -6.49
C ASP A 124 1.41 -8.81 -6.18
N LEU A 125 1.57 -7.68 -5.49
CA LEU A 125 2.89 -7.17 -5.11
C LEU A 125 3.37 -7.86 -3.83
N PRO A 126 4.54 -8.53 -3.84
CA PRO A 126 5.10 -9.06 -2.62
C PRO A 126 5.49 -7.90 -1.68
N ARG A 127 5.42 -8.16 -0.37
CA ARG A 127 5.71 -7.16 0.67
C ARG A 127 7.20 -6.80 0.70
N ILE A 128 7.60 -5.87 -0.17
CA ILE A 128 8.95 -5.29 -0.20
C ILE A 128 8.98 -4.09 0.74
N PRO A 129 9.95 -4.01 1.67
CA PRO A 129 10.06 -2.87 2.58
C PRO A 129 10.47 -1.60 1.82
N ILE A 130 9.75 -0.51 2.07
CA ILE A 130 10.10 0.83 1.59
C ILE A 130 10.83 1.58 2.71
N LEU A 131 12.05 2.02 2.42
CA LEU A 131 12.96 2.69 3.35
C LEU A 131 12.97 4.19 3.05
N PRO A 132 12.42 5.04 3.92
CA PRO A 132 12.44 6.48 3.70
C PRO A 132 13.87 7.03 3.86
N LEU A 133 14.31 7.80 2.88
CA LEU A 133 15.62 8.44 2.84
C LEU A 133 15.45 9.96 2.88
N HIS A 134 15.99 10.59 3.92
CA HIS A 134 15.85 12.03 4.14
C HIS A 134 16.79 12.88 3.29
N GLY A 135 17.85 12.28 2.73
CA GLY A 135 18.86 12.95 1.92
C GLY A 135 19.90 11.95 1.43
N VAL A 136 20.65 12.30 0.39
CA VAL A 136 21.57 11.36 -0.28
C VAL A 136 22.75 10.99 0.62
N ASP A 137 23.18 11.88 1.51
CA ASP A 137 24.34 11.68 2.39
C ASP A 137 24.15 10.51 3.38
N THR A 138 22.91 10.19 3.74
CA THR A 138 22.59 9.11 4.68
C THR A 138 22.37 7.77 4.00
N LEU A 139 22.41 7.71 2.66
CA LEU A 139 22.18 6.50 1.88
C LEU A 139 23.16 5.37 2.26
N PRO A 140 24.49 5.57 2.33
CA PRO A 140 25.40 4.47 2.65
C PRO A 140 25.13 3.87 4.04
N THR A 141 24.83 4.71 5.03
CA THR A 141 24.51 4.28 6.39
C THR A 141 23.19 3.51 6.44
N LEU A 142 22.16 3.99 5.73
CA LEU A 142 20.87 3.32 5.60
C LEU A 142 21.06 1.92 4.98
N LEU A 143 21.75 1.83 3.84
CA LEU A 143 22.00 0.56 3.15
C LEU A 143 22.76 -0.43 4.03
N GLN A 144 23.81 0.02 4.73
CA GLN A 144 24.59 -0.83 5.64
C GLN A 144 23.76 -1.31 6.83
N SER A 145 23.00 -0.43 7.47
CA SER A 145 22.15 -0.81 8.61
C SER A 145 21.09 -1.83 8.22
N HIS A 146 20.52 -1.69 7.02
CA HIS A 146 19.54 -2.63 6.49
C HIS A 146 20.22 -3.96 6.12
N ALA A 147 21.34 -3.94 5.40
CA ALA A 147 22.11 -5.13 5.04
C ALA A 147 22.57 -5.94 6.26
N ALA A 148 22.95 -5.27 7.35
CA ALA A 148 23.36 -5.92 8.60
C ALA A 148 22.25 -6.82 9.20
N LYS A 149 20.97 -6.46 9.02
CA LYS A 149 19.83 -7.29 9.47
C LYS A 149 19.75 -8.64 8.76
N TYR A 150 20.21 -8.69 7.50
CA TYR A 150 20.22 -9.92 6.70
C TYR A 150 21.54 -10.70 6.84
N ALA A 151 22.64 -10.02 7.15
CA ALA A 151 23.92 -10.66 7.41
C ALA A 151 23.91 -11.44 8.73
N ASN A 152 23.24 -10.89 9.75
CA ASN A 152 23.06 -11.52 11.05
C ASN A 152 21.59 -11.46 11.44
N PRO A 153 20.76 -12.44 11.05
CA PRO A 153 19.36 -12.51 11.45
C PRO A 153 19.29 -12.76 12.95
N LYS A 154 19.33 -11.69 13.75
CA LYS A 154 18.95 -11.77 15.16
C LYS A 154 17.43 -11.99 15.21
N PRO A 155 16.92 -12.89 16.06
CA PRO A 155 15.50 -12.94 16.34
C PRO A 155 15.11 -11.57 16.89
N ASP A 156 14.33 -10.81 16.13
CA ASP A 156 13.97 -9.44 16.46
C ASP A 156 12.97 -9.45 17.63
N PRO A 157 13.34 -9.01 18.84
CA PRO A 157 12.44 -9.03 20.00
C PRO A 157 11.38 -7.93 19.92
N THR A 158 11.47 -7.01 18.94
CA THR A 158 10.60 -5.84 18.81
C THR A 158 9.55 -5.96 17.72
N ARG A 159 9.42 -7.14 17.08
CA ARG A 159 8.32 -7.37 16.14
C ARG A 159 7.01 -7.27 16.93
N SER A 160 6.33 -6.12 16.81
CA SER A 160 5.01 -5.94 17.37
C SER A 160 4.16 -7.13 16.97
N GLN A 161 3.67 -7.88 17.96
CA GLN A 161 2.84 -9.05 17.71
C GLN A 161 1.46 -8.66 17.16
N THR A 162 1.15 -7.36 17.15
CA THR A 162 -0.06 -6.81 16.56
C THR A 162 -0.12 -7.15 15.08
N THR A 163 -1.02 -8.06 14.75
CA THR A 163 -1.34 -8.45 13.39
C THR A 163 -2.22 -7.38 12.75
N SER A 164 -2.26 -7.32 11.41
CA SER A 164 -3.22 -6.46 10.70
C SER A 164 -4.68 -6.75 11.08
N ARG A 165 -4.96 -8.01 11.46
CA ARG A 165 -6.25 -8.44 11.99
C ARG A 165 -6.56 -7.78 13.33
N ASP A 166 -5.57 -7.66 14.21
CA ASP A 166 -5.75 -7.00 15.52
C ASP A 166 -6.05 -5.51 15.34
N LEU A 167 -5.43 -4.86 14.35
CA LEU A 167 -5.75 -3.47 14.00
C LEU A 167 -7.15 -3.34 13.38
N MET A 168 -7.53 -4.26 12.50
CA MET A 168 -8.86 -4.30 11.87
C MET A 168 -9.98 -4.44 12.91
N GLN A 169 -9.73 -5.16 14.01
CA GLN A 169 -10.69 -5.26 15.11
C GLN A 169 -10.94 -3.92 15.82
N LEU A 170 -10.07 -2.92 15.62
CA LEU A 170 -10.25 -1.57 16.12
C LEU A 170 -11.00 -0.67 15.12
N CYS A 171 -11.26 -1.12 13.89
CA CYS A 171 -11.93 -0.31 12.86
C CYS A 171 -13.47 -0.35 12.97
N THR A 172 -14.01 -0.14 14.17
CA THR A 172 -15.46 -0.09 14.47
C THR A 172 -15.68 0.82 15.69
N LEU A 173 -16.87 1.41 15.84
CA LEU A 173 -17.20 2.19 17.05
C LEU A 173 -17.34 1.31 18.30
N ARG A 174 -17.64 0.02 18.12
CA ARG A 174 -17.77 -0.95 19.21
C ARG A 174 -16.49 -1.78 19.33
N GLN A 175 -15.39 -1.12 19.70
CA GLN A 175 -14.10 -1.79 19.83
C GLN A 175 -14.05 -2.72 21.06
N PRO A 176 -13.37 -3.87 20.95
CA PRO A 176 -12.91 -4.51 19.72
C PRO A 176 -14.05 -5.25 19.00
N MET A 177 -14.02 -5.24 17.67
CA MET A 177 -14.87 -6.06 16.81
C MET A 177 -14.71 -7.54 17.17
N GLN A 178 -15.82 -8.31 17.14
CA GLN A 178 -15.75 -9.75 17.37
C GLN A 178 -14.89 -10.46 16.32
N GLY A 179 -14.19 -11.52 16.73
CA GLY A 179 -13.31 -12.27 15.84
C GLY A 179 -14.02 -12.89 14.63
N PHE A 180 -15.30 -13.27 14.79
CA PHE A 180 -16.16 -13.73 13.68
C PHE A 180 -16.39 -12.60 12.67
N THR A 181 -16.80 -11.43 13.12
CA THR A 181 -17.03 -10.25 12.28
C THR A 181 -15.77 -9.84 11.52
N ALA A 182 -14.61 -9.88 12.17
CA ALA A 182 -13.32 -9.62 11.51
C ALA A 182 -12.95 -10.68 10.45
N ASN A 183 -13.32 -11.95 10.64
CA ASN A 183 -13.16 -12.98 9.60
C ASN A 183 -14.04 -12.67 8.39
N VAL A 184 -15.34 -12.49 8.62
CA VAL A 184 -16.31 -12.26 7.54
C VAL A 184 -15.92 -11.02 6.73
N LEU A 185 -15.45 -9.97 7.39
CA LEU A 185 -15.01 -8.74 6.76
C LEU A 185 -13.74 -8.94 5.92
N SER A 186 -12.77 -9.72 6.40
CA SER A 186 -11.58 -10.12 5.62
C SER A 186 -11.92 -11.04 4.43
N ASP A 187 -12.98 -11.83 4.53
CA ASP A 187 -13.42 -12.74 3.45
C ASP A 187 -14.30 -12.00 2.41
N THR A 188 -14.93 -10.90 2.80
CA THR A 188 -15.84 -10.11 1.95
C THR A 188 -15.10 -9.07 1.11
N PHE A 189 -13.99 -8.53 1.62
CA PHE A 189 -13.21 -7.48 0.96
C PHE A 189 -11.79 -7.94 0.68
N ASP A 190 -11.38 -7.82 -0.58
CA ASP A 190 -10.07 -8.27 -1.04
C ASP A 190 -8.94 -7.31 -0.61
N ASN A 191 -9.28 -6.06 -0.34
CA ASN A 191 -8.36 -5.03 0.12
C ASN A 191 -9.06 -3.98 1.01
N LEU A 192 -8.24 -3.23 1.76
CA LEU A 192 -8.73 -2.22 2.72
C LEU A 192 -9.39 -1.02 2.02
N HIS A 193 -8.96 -0.70 0.79
CA HIS A 193 -9.50 0.41 0.03
C HIS A 193 -10.97 0.17 -0.37
N ASP A 194 -11.28 -1.00 -0.93
CA ASP A 194 -12.64 -1.39 -1.33
C ASP A 194 -13.56 -1.46 -0.11
N MET A 195 -13.03 -1.92 1.02
CA MET A 195 -13.72 -1.90 2.29
C MET A 195 -14.02 -0.46 2.73
N ALA A 196 -13.02 0.42 2.79
CA ALA A 196 -13.21 1.81 3.19
C ALA A 196 -14.17 2.54 2.24
N GLN A 197 -14.09 2.28 0.93
CA GLN A 197 -15.00 2.83 -0.06
C GLN A 197 -16.43 2.32 0.11
N ALA A 198 -16.62 1.03 0.40
CA ALA A 198 -17.92 0.45 0.70
C ALA A 198 -18.53 1.09 1.95
N MET A 199 -17.74 1.22 3.02
CA MET A 199 -18.17 1.77 4.30
C MET A 199 -18.44 3.29 4.23
N ARG A 200 -17.73 4.02 3.37
CA ARG A 200 -17.94 5.46 3.12
C ARG A 200 -19.00 5.76 2.06
N GLY A 201 -19.40 4.76 1.28
CA GLY A 201 -20.43 4.90 0.27
C GLY A 201 -21.77 5.32 0.90
N PRO A 202 -22.61 6.08 0.19
CA PRO A 202 -23.94 6.39 0.70
C PRO A 202 -24.69 5.08 0.91
N THR A 203 -24.84 4.67 2.16
CA THR A 203 -25.81 3.65 2.53
C THR A 203 -27.16 4.23 2.12
N ASN A 204 -27.83 3.62 1.15
CA ASN A 204 -29.21 3.94 0.77
C ASN A 204 -30.22 3.56 1.89
N ALA A 205 -29.78 3.55 3.15
CA ALA A 205 -30.65 3.47 4.30
C ALA A 205 -31.35 4.83 4.43
N PRO A 206 -32.70 4.87 4.44
CA PRO A 206 -33.41 6.13 4.59
C PRO A 206 -33.09 6.71 5.97
N ALA A 207 -32.28 7.77 6.01
CA ALA A 207 -31.98 8.56 7.21
C ALA A 207 -33.19 9.40 7.70
N SER A 208 -34.39 9.09 7.22
CA SER A 208 -35.59 9.88 7.48
C SER A 208 -36.70 8.99 8.00
N SER A 209 -37.11 9.23 9.25
CA SER A 209 -38.34 8.68 9.85
C SER A 209 -39.63 9.26 9.24
N SER A 210 -39.53 9.93 8.09
CA SER A 210 -40.68 10.44 7.36
C SER A 210 -41.48 9.26 6.77
N PRO A 211 -42.80 9.22 6.97
CA PRO A 211 -43.68 8.24 6.32
C PRO A 211 -43.48 8.17 4.80
N THR A 212 -43.09 9.29 4.17
CA THR A 212 -42.82 9.38 2.73
C THR A 212 -41.52 8.69 2.32
N ALA A 213 -40.47 8.78 3.13
CA ALA A 213 -39.19 8.12 2.85
C ALA A 213 -39.29 6.61 3.04
N ILE A 214 -40.03 6.17 4.06
CA ILE A 214 -40.34 4.75 4.30
C ILE A 214 -41.20 4.19 3.15
N ALA A 215 -42.20 4.95 2.68
CA ALA A 215 -43.03 4.52 1.55
C ALA A 215 -42.24 4.43 0.23
N ALA A 216 -41.32 5.36 -0.03
CA ALA A 216 -40.47 5.32 -1.22
C ALA A 216 -39.51 4.12 -1.19
N PHE A 217 -38.92 3.81 -0.04
CA PHE A 217 -38.09 2.61 0.15
C PHE A 217 -38.91 1.31 0.05
N ALA A 218 -40.10 1.27 0.64
CA ALA A 218 -41.00 0.13 0.52
C ALA A 218 -41.40 -0.12 -0.94
N LEU A 219 -41.67 0.95 -1.71
CA LEU A 219 -41.93 0.83 -3.15
C LEU A 219 -40.71 0.34 -3.93
N ASP A 220 -39.51 0.80 -3.60
CA ASP A 220 -38.27 0.34 -4.23
C ASP A 220 -38.04 -1.16 -3.96
N ILE A 221 -38.17 -1.61 -2.71
CA ILE A 221 -38.09 -3.02 -2.32
C ILE A 221 -39.19 -3.87 -3.00
N LEU A 222 -40.43 -3.38 -3.01
CA LEU A 222 -41.55 -4.09 -3.62
C LEU A 222 -41.50 -4.09 -5.15
N SER A 223 -40.75 -3.17 -5.76
CA SER A 223 -40.50 -3.12 -7.20
C SER A 223 -39.35 -4.03 -7.65
N GLN A 224 -38.53 -4.52 -6.72
CA GLN A 224 -37.61 -5.60 -7.02
C GLN A 224 -38.41 -6.90 -7.19
N PRO A 225 -38.20 -7.66 -8.26
CA PRO A 225 -38.95 -8.89 -8.49
C PRO A 225 -38.64 -9.88 -7.36
N ILE A 226 -39.61 -10.00 -6.45
CA ILE A 226 -39.65 -11.04 -5.43
C ILE A 226 -39.88 -12.35 -6.18
N GLU A 227 -38.81 -13.15 -6.23
CA GLU A 227 -38.76 -14.54 -6.70
C GLU A 227 -38.71 -14.76 -8.22
N ARG A 228 -37.48 -14.84 -8.76
CA ARG A 228 -37.22 -15.56 -10.01
C ARG A 228 -36.98 -17.03 -9.69
N TRP A 229 -38.05 -17.81 -9.63
CA TRP A 229 -37.97 -19.27 -9.59
C TRP A 229 -37.32 -19.74 -10.90
N ASP A 230 -36.29 -20.59 -10.84
CA ASP A 230 -35.91 -21.37 -12.02
C ASP A 230 -36.91 -22.52 -12.20
N GLU A 231 -37.01 -23.07 -13.42
CA GLU A 231 -37.89 -24.20 -13.74
C GLU A 231 -37.59 -25.48 -12.93
N LYS A 232 -36.63 -25.44 -12.00
CA LYS A 232 -36.18 -26.55 -11.15
C LYS A 232 -36.39 -26.30 -9.64
N GLY A 233 -37.02 -25.20 -9.24
CA GLY A 233 -37.46 -24.98 -7.86
C GLY A 233 -36.35 -24.78 -6.83
N ASN A 234 -35.16 -24.32 -7.25
CA ASN A 234 -34.07 -24.06 -6.31
C ASN A 234 -33.99 -22.58 -5.88
N VAL A 235 -33.89 -22.35 -4.57
CA VAL A 235 -33.60 -21.02 -3.99
C VAL A 235 -32.13 -20.69 -4.27
N ARG A 236 -31.88 -19.86 -5.29
CA ARG A 236 -30.56 -19.21 -5.45
C ARG A 236 -30.51 -17.98 -4.53
N MET A 237 -29.69 -18.05 -3.49
CA MET A 237 -29.22 -16.85 -2.80
C MET A 237 -28.46 -16.00 -3.81
N SER A 238 -29.07 -14.92 -4.29
CA SER A 238 -28.41 -13.91 -5.13
C SER A 238 -27.31 -13.24 -4.30
N SER A 239 -26.11 -13.78 -4.35
CA SER A 239 -24.93 -13.36 -3.57
C SER A 239 -23.85 -12.71 -4.42
N ASP A 240 -24.12 -12.43 -5.71
CA ASP A 240 -23.08 -11.99 -6.65
C ASP A 240 -23.38 -10.59 -7.18
N ASP A 241 -23.58 -9.62 -6.29
CA ASP A 241 -23.38 -8.21 -6.66
C ASP A 241 -21.91 -7.89 -6.35
N PRO A 242 -21.01 -7.86 -7.35
CA PRO A 242 -19.58 -7.66 -7.12
C PRO A 242 -19.27 -6.23 -6.67
N THR A 243 -20.26 -5.32 -6.67
CA THR A 243 -20.08 -3.94 -6.26
C THR A 243 -19.76 -3.84 -4.77
N PRO A 244 -19.00 -2.81 -4.35
CA PRO A 244 -18.71 -2.57 -2.94
C PRO A 244 -19.96 -2.49 -2.05
N GLN A 245 -21.09 -1.99 -2.59
CA GLN A 245 -22.36 -1.91 -1.88
C GLN A 245 -23.07 -3.27 -1.76
N GLY A 246 -22.98 -4.12 -2.77
CA GLY A 246 -23.48 -5.50 -2.71
C GLY A 246 -22.80 -6.30 -1.60
N ARG A 247 -21.47 -6.17 -1.53
CA ARG A 247 -20.63 -6.77 -0.49
C ARG A 247 -21.00 -6.27 0.92
N LEU A 248 -21.26 -4.96 1.08
CA LEU A 248 -21.72 -4.40 2.36
C LEU A 248 -23.10 -4.94 2.80
N LYS A 249 -24.03 -5.14 1.84
CA LYS A 249 -25.33 -5.77 2.13
C LYS A 249 -25.18 -7.23 2.56
N THR A 250 -24.26 -7.97 1.94
CA THR A 250 -23.94 -9.35 2.33
C THR A 250 -23.34 -9.39 3.73
N LEU A 251 -22.43 -8.47 4.06
CA LEU A 251 -21.88 -8.32 5.42
C LEU A 251 -22.99 -8.08 6.45
N GLY A 252 -23.93 -7.17 6.16
CA GLY A 252 -25.10 -6.90 7.00
C GLY A 252 -25.99 -8.12 7.26
N ARG A 253 -26.11 -9.04 6.30
CA ARG A 253 -26.86 -10.29 6.46
C ARG A 253 -26.12 -11.32 7.32
N LEU A 254 -24.79 -11.37 7.21
CA LEU A 254 -23.96 -12.39 7.89
C LEU A 254 -23.65 -12.02 9.35
N VAL A 255 -23.36 -10.75 9.59
CA VAL A 255 -22.90 -10.23 10.89
C VAL A 255 -24.05 -9.58 11.66
N GLY A 256 -25.03 -9.06 10.95
CA GLY A 256 -26.14 -8.31 11.51
C GLY A 256 -26.03 -6.81 11.25
N GLN A 257 -27.18 -6.16 11.11
CA GLN A 257 -27.28 -4.77 10.70
C GLN A 257 -26.66 -3.80 11.72
N ALA A 258 -26.86 -4.05 13.02
CA ALA A 258 -26.35 -3.18 14.08
C ALA A 258 -24.81 -3.18 14.20
N GLU A 259 -24.16 -4.32 13.93
CA GLU A 259 -22.70 -4.38 13.90
C GLU A 259 -22.15 -3.74 12.62
N THR A 260 -22.85 -3.91 11.50
CA THR A 260 -22.50 -3.31 10.22
C THR A 260 -22.59 -1.79 10.25
N GLU A 261 -23.64 -1.25 10.88
CA GLU A 261 -23.82 0.19 11.09
C GLU A 261 -22.70 0.78 11.95
N ALA A 262 -22.35 0.13 13.07
CA ALA A 262 -21.22 0.57 13.92
C ALA A 262 -19.87 0.59 13.20
N MET A 263 -19.68 -0.24 12.17
CA MET A 263 -18.50 -0.18 11.30
C MET A 263 -18.61 1.00 10.33
N VAL A 264 -19.74 1.13 9.61
CA VAL A 264 -19.97 2.23 8.67
C VAL A 264 -19.79 3.60 9.35
N ASP A 265 -20.31 3.76 10.56
CA ASP A 265 -20.23 5.00 11.31
C ASP A 265 -18.78 5.34 11.70
N PHE A 266 -17.97 4.36 12.12
CA PHE A 266 -16.55 4.56 12.40
C PHE A 266 -15.79 5.16 11.19
N TRP A 267 -16.06 4.63 9.99
CA TRP A 267 -15.41 5.11 8.76
C TRP A 267 -15.99 6.44 8.24
N ARG A 268 -17.14 6.88 8.78
CA ARG A 268 -17.81 8.13 8.43
C ARG A 268 -17.43 9.28 9.37
N GLU A 269 -17.31 9.03 10.68
CA GLU A 269 -16.94 10.02 11.69
C GLU A 269 -15.57 10.66 11.43
N GLU A 270 -14.64 9.95 10.77
CA GLU A 270 -13.33 10.48 10.37
C GLU A 270 -13.42 11.70 9.43
N LYS A 271 -14.57 11.96 8.80
CA LYS A 271 -14.76 13.05 7.84
C LYS A 271 -15.14 14.40 8.49
N GLU A 272 -15.47 14.41 9.78
CA GLU A 272 -15.93 15.61 10.50
C GLU A 272 -14.84 16.27 11.37
N LEU A 273 -13.59 15.80 11.28
CA LEU A 273 -12.38 16.39 11.88
C LEU A 273 -11.47 16.98 10.80
#